data_AF-A0AA35WAV4-F1
#
_entry.id   AF-A0AA35WAV4-F1
#
_cell.length_a   1.000
_cell.length_b   1.000
_cell.length_c   1.000
_cell.angle_alpha   90.00
_cell.angle_beta   90.00
_cell.angle_gamma   90.00
#
_symmetry.space_group_name_H-M   'P 1'
#
loop_
_entity.id
_entity.type
_entity.pdbx_description
1 polymer ?
#
loop_
_entity_poly.entity_id
_entity_poly.type
_entity_poly.pdbx_seq_one_letter_code
_entity_poly.pdbx_strand_id
1 'polypeptide(L)'
;MEGRLKDKYAIVGVGETEYSRASGRSTRALGVEAIRNAIYDAGLTPQDVDGMLSYHGGDSTPSTTMMYDLGMRLNFYMDCSGGGSSTEALIGLAIGSIEAGMCDTVAIFRAMNGYSQVRIGGTGARAAAPIGGSDLLRRTYGVASAVQSFAFTFTRHMMEYGVTGEDLANIKVTHSNHASNNPKALMKQRVTVDDVVNSRWIVKPCAHLLDCCLETDNATCIIVTSAERAKDLQHPPAYIMAVQGRGVKPGGDFHYHIAVWRSNISELDSEYKGYFDGAMEHKLVVKKCGAEGCGLLRGEPGAACPWCASLDWEWQEVSGKGTIYSYQVIMHAIMPAFRDWVPYTVVLVELDEQSGEPNPGNGLRITANLLNDSMVPEDPENVGIGKRVEVVFLDTEDGFSVPHFKLSDEAPRGEVWRYPV
;
A
#
# COMPACT_ATOMS: atom_id res chain seq x y z
N MET A 1 -32.28 -11.33 -3.25
CA MET A 1 -31.69 -10.09 -3.79
C MET A 1 -30.68 -10.45 -4.87
N GLU A 2 -31.11 -11.15 -5.93
CA GLU A 2 -30.25 -11.40 -7.10
C GLU A 2 -30.59 -10.39 -8.19
N GLY A 3 -29.56 -9.72 -8.74
CA GLY A 3 -29.71 -8.86 -9.93
C GLY A 3 -30.09 -7.39 -9.72
N ARG A 4 -30.07 -6.83 -8.50
CA ARG A 4 -30.67 -5.51 -8.22
C ARG A 4 -30.03 -4.29 -8.88
N LEU A 5 -28.78 -4.35 -9.35
CA LEU A 5 -28.05 -3.16 -9.83
C LEU A 5 -27.41 -3.30 -11.23
N LYS A 6 -27.39 -4.51 -11.81
CA LYS A 6 -26.84 -4.74 -13.15
C LYS A 6 -27.58 -3.89 -14.18
N ASP A 7 -26.83 -3.18 -15.02
CA ASP A 7 -27.32 -2.35 -16.13
C ASP A 7 -28.24 -1.18 -15.70
N LYS A 8 -28.34 -0.85 -14.40
CA LYS A 8 -29.15 0.27 -13.90
C LYS A 8 -28.42 1.62 -13.85
N TYR A 9 -27.10 1.61 -13.99
CA TYR A 9 -26.26 2.81 -13.98
C TYR A 9 -25.19 2.69 -15.03
N ALA A 10 -24.69 3.83 -15.48
CA ALA A 10 -23.65 3.89 -16.50
C ALA A 10 -22.67 5.01 -16.21
N ILE A 11 -21.44 4.80 -16.68
CA ILE A 11 -20.48 5.88 -16.90
C ILE A 11 -20.84 6.51 -18.24
N VAL A 12 -21.01 7.84 -18.25
CA VAL A 12 -21.53 8.59 -19.41
C VAL A 12 -20.59 9.68 -19.90
N GLY A 13 -19.53 9.99 -19.14
CA GLY A 13 -18.49 10.92 -19.57
C GLY A 13 -17.17 10.66 -18.87
N VAL A 14 -16.08 10.91 -19.57
CA VAL A 14 -14.70 10.78 -19.08
C VAL A 14 -13.93 12.06 -19.38
N GLY A 15 -13.22 12.57 -18.39
CA GLY A 15 -12.40 13.76 -18.50
C GLY A 15 -11.02 13.53 -17.93
N GLU A 16 -10.00 13.97 -18.67
CA GLU A 16 -8.60 13.83 -18.29
C GLU A 16 -7.88 15.15 -18.58
N THR A 17 -6.83 15.44 -17.81
CA THR A 17 -5.78 16.38 -18.22
C THR A 17 -4.66 15.64 -18.95
N GLU A 18 -3.65 16.37 -19.41
CA GLU A 18 -2.38 15.77 -19.80
C GLU A 18 -1.70 15.04 -18.64
N TYR A 19 -0.92 14.00 -18.99
CA TYR A 19 -0.01 13.32 -18.08
C TYR A 19 1.36 13.95 -18.19
N SER A 20 1.85 14.58 -17.12
CA SER A 20 3.15 15.27 -17.12
C SER A 20 3.97 14.95 -15.87
N ARG A 21 5.17 15.55 -15.79
CA ARG A 21 6.01 15.57 -14.58
C ARG A 21 6.12 16.98 -13.97
N ALA A 22 5.48 17.95 -14.59
CA ALA A 22 5.54 19.34 -14.18
C ALA A 22 4.34 20.04 -14.79
N SER A 23 3.16 19.80 -14.21
CA SER A 23 1.91 20.40 -14.72
C SER A 23 1.95 21.93 -14.69
N GLY A 24 2.77 22.52 -13.81
CA GLY A 24 2.80 23.97 -13.56
C GLY A 24 1.49 24.50 -12.95
N ARG A 25 0.59 23.61 -12.53
CA ARG A 25 -0.78 23.91 -12.13
C ARG A 25 -1.08 23.30 -10.78
N SER A 26 -2.00 23.91 -10.04
CA SER A 26 -2.48 23.33 -8.79
C SER A 26 -3.36 22.10 -9.06
N THR A 27 -3.44 21.19 -8.08
CA THR A 27 -4.42 20.09 -8.10
C THR A 27 -5.85 20.61 -8.25
N ARG A 28 -6.13 21.82 -7.75
CA ARG A 28 -7.40 22.52 -7.93
C ARG A 28 -7.68 22.80 -9.42
N ALA A 29 -6.72 23.40 -10.11
CA ALA A 29 -6.86 23.73 -11.54
C ALA A 29 -6.94 22.48 -12.43
N LEU A 30 -6.15 21.44 -12.12
CA LEU A 30 -6.21 20.16 -12.83
C LEU A 30 -7.56 19.46 -12.62
N GLY A 31 -8.03 19.39 -11.37
CA GLY A 31 -9.31 18.78 -11.01
C GLY A 31 -10.50 19.47 -11.68
N VAL A 32 -10.55 20.81 -11.64
CA VAL A 32 -11.59 21.59 -12.32
C VAL A 32 -11.62 21.29 -13.82
N GLU A 33 -10.45 21.19 -14.47
CA GLU A 33 -10.40 20.86 -15.89
C GLU A 33 -10.89 19.43 -16.17
N ALA A 34 -10.43 18.44 -15.42
CA ALA A 34 -10.84 17.05 -15.61
C ALA A 34 -12.35 16.89 -15.40
N ILE A 35 -12.93 17.48 -14.34
CA ILE A 35 -14.37 17.43 -14.09
C ILE A 35 -15.15 18.13 -15.21
N ARG A 36 -14.72 19.33 -15.62
CA ARG A 36 -15.35 20.06 -16.74
C ARG A 36 -15.31 19.25 -18.03
N ASN A 37 -14.18 18.64 -18.35
CA ASN A 37 -14.02 17.81 -19.54
C ASN A 37 -14.96 16.59 -19.48
N ALA A 38 -15.09 15.93 -18.33
CA ALA A 38 -15.98 14.78 -18.16
C ALA A 38 -17.47 15.16 -18.31
N ILE A 39 -17.86 16.32 -17.78
CA ILE A 39 -19.22 16.87 -17.92
C ILE A 39 -19.54 17.15 -19.39
N TYR A 40 -18.63 17.78 -20.12
CA TYR A 40 -18.83 18.09 -21.54
C TYR A 40 -18.77 16.84 -22.43
N ASP A 41 -17.94 15.86 -22.08
CA ASP A 41 -17.92 14.55 -22.74
C ASP A 41 -19.29 13.85 -22.60
N ALA A 42 -19.94 13.97 -21.44
CA ALA A 42 -21.30 13.46 -21.23
C ALA A 42 -22.40 14.26 -21.95
N GLY A 43 -22.10 15.41 -22.56
CA GLY A 43 -23.10 16.33 -23.11
C GLY A 43 -23.93 17.06 -22.05
N LEU A 44 -23.39 17.20 -20.83
CA LEU A 44 -24.05 17.84 -19.69
C LEU A 44 -23.54 19.26 -19.43
N THR A 45 -24.22 19.97 -18.53
CA THR A 45 -23.75 21.21 -17.92
C THR A 45 -23.34 20.98 -16.46
N PRO A 46 -22.56 21.87 -15.83
CA PRO A 46 -22.25 21.75 -14.40
C PRO A 46 -23.48 21.69 -13.49
N GLN A 47 -24.61 22.25 -13.93
CA GLN A 47 -25.86 22.24 -13.17
C GLN A 47 -26.57 20.87 -13.20
N ASP A 48 -26.20 19.97 -14.12
CA ASP A 48 -26.74 18.61 -14.21
C ASP A 48 -26.06 17.62 -13.26
N VAL A 49 -24.96 18.02 -12.61
CA VAL A 49 -24.18 17.17 -11.72
C VAL A 49 -24.34 17.65 -10.28
N ASP A 50 -24.95 16.82 -9.46
CA ASP A 50 -25.36 17.12 -8.09
C ASP A 50 -24.74 16.18 -7.05
N GLY A 51 -23.87 15.26 -7.47
CA GLY A 51 -23.00 14.46 -6.62
C GLY A 51 -21.52 14.65 -6.95
N MET A 52 -20.63 14.64 -5.95
CA MET A 52 -19.18 14.63 -6.19
C MET A 52 -18.42 13.76 -5.20
N LEU A 53 -17.52 12.92 -5.71
CA LEU A 53 -16.73 11.99 -4.92
C LEU A 53 -15.24 12.06 -5.28
N SER A 54 -14.37 11.94 -4.29
CA SER A 54 -12.93 11.81 -4.49
C SER A 54 -12.28 10.88 -3.46
N TYR A 55 -11.03 10.52 -3.71
CA TYR A 55 -10.16 9.90 -2.72
C TYR A 55 -8.83 10.66 -2.65
N HIS A 56 -8.29 10.86 -1.46
CA HIS A 56 -6.98 11.48 -1.30
C HIS A 56 -6.39 11.28 0.10
N GLY A 57 -5.07 11.41 0.20
CA GLY A 57 -4.33 11.50 1.47
C GLY A 57 -3.99 12.93 1.89
N GLY A 58 -4.70 13.93 1.33
CA GLY A 58 -4.39 15.36 1.46
C GLY A 58 -3.64 15.95 0.25
N ASP A 59 -3.52 15.15 -0.80
CA ASP A 59 -2.81 15.41 -2.06
C ASP A 59 -3.76 15.60 -3.26
N SER A 60 -5.05 15.80 -3.00
CA SER A 60 -6.08 16.27 -3.94
C SER A 60 -6.80 17.44 -3.31
N THR A 61 -7.36 18.32 -4.14
CA THR A 61 -8.23 19.37 -3.64
C THR A 61 -9.62 18.77 -3.33
N PRO A 62 -10.23 19.06 -2.17
CA PRO A 62 -11.53 18.50 -1.78
C PRO A 62 -12.67 18.87 -2.73
N SER A 63 -13.67 17.99 -2.83
CA SER A 63 -14.90 18.17 -3.62
C SER A 63 -15.61 19.48 -3.31
N THR A 64 -15.66 19.87 -2.03
CA THR A 64 -16.30 21.11 -1.55
C THR A 64 -15.63 22.38 -2.07
N THR A 65 -14.36 22.29 -2.47
CA THR A 65 -13.65 23.43 -3.10
C THR A 65 -13.85 23.41 -4.62
N MET A 66 -13.84 22.22 -5.24
CA MET A 66 -14.07 22.06 -6.68
C MET A 66 -15.43 22.60 -7.12
N MET A 67 -16.48 22.34 -6.34
CA MET A 67 -17.84 22.74 -6.70
C MET A 67 -17.99 24.26 -6.90
N TYR A 68 -17.25 25.08 -6.13
CA TYR A 68 -17.32 26.53 -6.23
C TYR A 68 -16.76 27.05 -7.56
N ASP A 69 -15.67 26.46 -8.04
CA ASP A 69 -15.05 26.87 -9.32
C ASP A 69 -15.88 26.47 -10.54
N LEU A 70 -16.67 25.41 -10.39
CA LEU A 70 -17.54 24.88 -11.44
C LEU A 70 -18.97 25.42 -11.37
N GLY A 71 -19.31 26.23 -10.35
CA GLY A 71 -20.66 26.77 -10.15
C GLY A 71 -21.71 25.68 -9.89
N MET A 72 -21.31 24.59 -9.23
CA MET A 72 -22.15 23.42 -8.98
C MET A 72 -22.84 23.52 -7.62
N ARG A 73 -24.03 22.94 -7.50
CA ARG A 73 -24.73 22.73 -6.22
C ARG A 73 -24.84 21.23 -5.96
N LEU A 74 -24.00 20.73 -5.06
CA LEU A 74 -24.00 19.32 -4.69
C LEU A 74 -25.11 19.04 -3.67
N ASN A 75 -25.95 18.06 -3.97
CA ASN A 75 -26.88 17.44 -3.01
C ASN A 75 -26.17 16.35 -2.19
N PHE A 76 -25.12 15.73 -2.74
CA PHE A 76 -24.28 14.75 -2.06
C PHE A 76 -22.79 14.96 -2.37
N TYR A 77 -21.93 14.85 -1.35
CA TYR A 77 -20.49 14.78 -1.56
C TYR A 77 -19.83 13.90 -0.50
N MET A 78 -18.72 13.26 -0.88
CA MET A 78 -17.88 12.52 0.06
C MET A 78 -16.48 12.37 -0.52
N ASP A 79 -15.47 12.77 0.25
CA ASP A 79 -14.07 12.47 -0.04
C ASP A 79 -13.58 11.42 0.96
N CYS A 80 -12.98 10.33 0.47
CA CYS A 80 -12.48 9.28 1.33
C CYS A 80 -10.95 9.27 1.43
N SER A 81 -10.42 8.84 2.58
CA SER A 81 -8.99 8.58 2.73
C SER A 81 -8.62 7.24 2.08
N GLY A 82 -7.65 7.25 1.17
CA GLY A 82 -7.19 6.02 0.52
C GLY A 82 -6.28 6.23 -0.68
N GLY A 83 -5.89 5.11 -1.30
CA GLY A 83 -5.09 5.06 -2.52
C GLY A 83 -5.93 4.63 -3.73
N GLY A 84 -5.27 4.12 -4.78
CA GLY A 84 -5.93 3.76 -6.05
C GLY A 84 -7.11 2.79 -5.94
N SER A 85 -7.07 1.88 -4.95
CA SER A 85 -8.15 0.93 -4.61
C SER A 85 -9.40 1.59 -4.00
N SER A 86 -9.46 2.92 -3.96
CA SER A 86 -10.68 3.64 -3.55
C SER A 86 -11.65 3.81 -4.72
N THR A 87 -11.19 3.71 -5.96
CA THR A 87 -12.00 4.00 -7.15
C THR A 87 -13.25 3.12 -7.23
N GLU A 88 -13.10 1.82 -7.00
CA GLU A 88 -14.22 0.87 -6.97
C GLU A 88 -15.21 1.15 -5.83
N ALA A 89 -14.72 1.61 -4.67
CA ALA A 89 -15.58 2.02 -3.57
C ALA A 89 -16.37 3.30 -3.91
N LEU A 90 -15.75 4.28 -4.59
CA LEU A 90 -16.44 5.50 -5.02
C LEU A 90 -17.51 5.21 -6.07
N ILE A 91 -17.27 4.28 -6.99
CA ILE A 91 -18.31 3.83 -7.93
C ILE A 91 -19.49 3.20 -7.17
N GLY A 92 -19.21 2.37 -6.17
CA GLY A 92 -20.25 1.79 -5.31
C GLY A 92 -21.03 2.85 -4.53
N LEU A 93 -20.34 3.87 -4.02
CA LEU A 93 -20.97 5.00 -3.33
C LEU A 93 -21.81 5.87 -4.28
N ALA A 94 -21.37 6.09 -5.52
CA ALA A 94 -22.15 6.82 -6.52
C ALA A 94 -23.44 6.08 -6.86
N ILE A 95 -23.37 4.76 -7.08
CA ILE A 95 -24.55 3.92 -7.29
C ILE A 95 -25.47 3.98 -6.06
N GLY A 96 -24.90 3.84 -4.86
CA GLY A 96 -25.66 3.88 -3.61
C GLY A 96 -26.34 5.21 -3.35
N SER A 97 -25.67 6.33 -3.65
CA SER A 97 -26.24 7.67 -3.46
C SER A 97 -27.35 7.97 -4.47
N ILE A 98 -27.22 7.49 -5.72
CA ILE A 98 -28.29 7.58 -6.72
C ILE A 98 -29.47 6.69 -6.34
N GLU A 99 -29.25 5.43 -5.98
CA GLU A 99 -30.33 4.51 -5.58
C GLU A 99 -31.07 4.98 -4.32
N ALA A 100 -30.36 5.63 -3.39
CA ALA A 100 -30.96 6.23 -2.19
C ALA A 100 -31.70 7.55 -2.46
N GLY A 101 -31.65 8.10 -3.68
CA GLY A 101 -32.27 9.37 -4.06
C GLY A 101 -31.59 10.60 -3.47
N MET A 102 -30.29 10.51 -3.13
CA MET A 102 -29.52 11.64 -2.60
C MET A 102 -29.00 12.56 -3.70
N CYS A 103 -28.82 12.04 -4.91
CA CYS A 103 -28.36 12.76 -6.10
C CYS A 103 -28.73 11.96 -7.37
N ASP A 104 -28.67 12.58 -8.55
CA ASP A 104 -28.99 11.94 -9.82
C ASP A 104 -27.75 11.66 -10.70
N THR A 105 -26.73 12.52 -10.60
CA THR A 105 -25.51 12.43 -11.42
C THR A 105 -24.28 12.78 -10.59
N VAL A 106 -23.30 11.88 -10.58
CA VAL A 106 -22.12 11.94 -9.70
C VAL A 106 -20.85 12.09 -10.52
N ALA A 107 -20.05 13.11 -10.22
CA ALA A 107 -18.67 13.22 -10.69
C ALA A 107 -17.72 12.52 -9.71
N ILE A 108 -16.96 11.53 -10.17
CA ILE A 108 -15.88 10.91 -9.39
C ILE A 108 -14.56 11.39 -9.96
N PHE A 109 -13.71 12.03 -9.17
CA PHE A 109 -12.45 12.59 -9.67
C PHE A 109 -11.26 12.34 -8.75
N ARG A 110 -10.06 12.46 -9.33
CA ARG A 110 -8.78 12.50 -8.61
C ARG A 110 -7.86 13.50 -9.33
N ALA A 111 -7.22 14.41 -8.59
CA ALA A 111 -6.27 15.38 -9.15
C ALA A 111 -4.97 15.47 -8.34
N MET A 112 -3.84 15.11 -8.94
CA MET A 112 -2.57 14.88 -8.24
C MET A 112 -1.42 15.56 -8.96
N ASN A 113 -0.53 16.21 -8.19
CA ASN A 113 0.83 16.54 -8.63
C ASN A 113 1.80 15.53 -8.03
N GLY A 114 1.74 14.29 -8.52
CA GLY A 114 2.38 13.14 -7.92
C GLY A 114 3.87 13.08 -8.18
N TYR A 115 4.35 13.82 -9.19
CA TYR A 115 5.77 13.96 -9.48
C TYR A 115 6.31 15.30 -8.94
N SER A 116 5.64 16.42 -9.23
CA SER A 116 6.19 17.75 -8.93
C SER A 116 5.96 18.23 -7.49
N GLN A 117 5.05 17.60 -6.74
CA GLN A 117 4.82 17.90 -5.32
C GLN A 117 5.15 16.71 -4.43
N VAL A 118 4.15 15.91 -4.06
CA VAL A 118 4.31 14.84 -3.08
C VAL A 118 4.53 13.53 -3.82
N ARG A 119 5.78 13.04 -3.83
CA ARG A 119 6.12 11.77 -4.47
C ARG A 119 5.84 10.59 -3.53
N ILE A 120 4.91 9.73 -3.94
CA ILE A 120 4.54 8.52 -3.19
C ILE A 120 5.68 7.50 -3.18
N GLY A 121 6.48 7.42 -4.25
CA GLY A 121 7.67 6.58 -4.34
C GLY A 121 8.83 7.01 -3.43
N GLY A 122 8.63 8.02 -2.57
CA GLY A 122 9.45 8.23 -1.39
C GLY A 122 10.55 9.29 -1.51
N THR A 123 10.55 10.13 -2.54
CA THR A 123 11.46 11.31 -2.56
C THR A 123 10.74 12.56 -2.08
N GLY A 124 11.45 13.47 -1.41
CA GLY A 124 10.89 14.75 -0.93
C GLY A 124 10.31 14.70 0.49
N ALA A 125 9.32 15.56 0.78
CA ALA A 125 8.82 15.84 2.14
C ALA A 125 8.37 14.58 2.92
N ARG A 126 7.95 13.51 2.23
CA ARG A 126 7.50 12.26 2.85
C ARG A 126 8.62 11.41 3.46
N ALA A 127 9.85 11.55 2.95
CA ALA A 127 11.04 10.86 3.49
C ALA A 127 11.55 11.49 4.78
N ALA A 128 11.26 12.78 5.00
CA ALA A 128 11.63 13.55 6.19
C ALA A 128 10.50 13.59 7.24
N ALA A 129 9.40 12.88 7.01
CA ALA A 129 8.25 12.86 7.89
C ALA A 129 8.53 11.99 9.14
N PRO A 130 8.08 12.42 10.32
CA PRO A 130 8.23 11.62 11.54
C PRO A 130 7.48 10.27 11.53
N ILE A 131 7.96 9.32 12.34
CA ILE A 131 7.47 7.94 12.44
C ILE A 131 6.64 7.77 13.72
N GLY A 132 5.50 7.08 13.63
CA GLY A 132 4.60 6.79 14.74
C GLY A 132 3.52 5.79 14.37
N GLY A 133 2.75 5.32 15.35
CA GLY A 133 1.71 4.29 15.16
C GLY A 133 2.24 3.05 14.44
N SER A 134 1.45 2.49 13.53
CA SER A 134 1.83 1.30 12.75
C SER A 134 3.05 1.49 11.84
N ASP A 135 3.47 2.72 11.55
CA ASP A 135 4.69 2.99 10.78
C ASP A 135 5.96 2.62 11.59
N LEU A 136 5.88 2.51 12.93
CA LEU A 136 7.00 2.12 13.81
C LEU A 136 7.51 0.70 13.55
N LEU A 137 6.67 -0.19 13.02
CA LEU A 137 7.07 -1.58 12.73
C LEU A 137 7.59 -1.80 11.31
N ARG A 138 7.62 -0.76 10.47
CA ARG A 138 8.17 -0.86 9.11
C ARG A 138 9.27 0.16 8.84
N ARG A 139 9.04 1.43 9.18
CA ARG A 139 9.95 2.52 8.81
C ARG A 139 11.21 2.51 9.65
N THR A 140 11.11 2.02 10.88
CA THR A 140 12.25 1.74 11.76
C THR A 140 13.20 0.70 11.16
N TYR A 141 12.74 -0.09 10.19
CA TYR A 141 13.57 -1.07 9.46
C TYR A 141 13.83 -0.66 8.00
N GLY A 142 13.54 0.60 7.64
CA GLY A 142 13.79 1.15 6.31
C GLY A 142 12.76 0.74 5.23
N VAL A 143 11.61 0.18 5.61
CA VAL A 143 10.52 -0.16 4.68
C VAL A 143 9.58 1.04 4.54
N ALA A 144 9.68 1.79 3.43
CA ALA A 144 8.96 3.06 3.26
C ALA A 144 8.16 3.18 1.97
N SER A 145 8.58 2.52 0.88
CA SER A 145 7.89 2.54 -0.42
C SER A 145 6.79 1.48 -0.53
N ALA A 146 5.88 1.69 -1.48
CA ALA A 146 4.82 0.72 -1.78
C ALA A 146 5.41 -0.65 -2.21
N VAL A 147 6.41 -0.66 -3.09
CA VAL A 147 7.02 -1.92 -3.57
C VAL A 147 7.66 -2.74 -2.44
N GLN A 148 8.30 -2.07 -1.48
CA GLN A 148 8.86 -2.74 -0.30
C GLN A 148 7.76 -3.35 0.59
N SER A 149 6.58 -2.71 0.68
CA SER A 149 5.44 -3.26 1.43
C SER A 149 4.89 -4.54 0.81
N PHE A 150 4.89 -4.68 -0.52
CA PHE A 150 4.39 -5.91 -1.19
C PHE A 150 5.44 -7.03 -1.28
N ALA A 151 6.71 -6.70 -1.08
CA ALA A 151 7.83 -7.58 -1.39
C ALA A 151 7.76 -8.92 -0.64
N PHE A 152 7.40 -8.94 0.64
CA PHE A 152 7.34 -10.19 1.41
C PHE A 152 6.34 -11.20 0.84
N THR A 153 5.12 -10.76 0.51
CA THR A 153 4.13 -11.64 -0.13
C THR A 153 4.63 -12.13 -1.48
N PHE A 154 5.31 -11.25 -2.21
CA PHE A 154 5.74 -11.54 -3.54
C PHE A 154 6.92 -12.52 -3.57
N THR A 155 7.93 -12.35 -2.70
CA THR A 155 8.99 -13.35 -2.48
C THR A 155 8.42 -14.70 -2.10
N ARG A 156 7.40 -14.73 -1.23
CA ARG A 156 6.74 -15.98 -0.84
C ARG A 156 6.03 -16.63 -2.02
N HIS A 157 5.35 -15.84 -2.86
CA HIS A 157 4.72 -16.31 -4.09
C HIS A 157 5.74 -16.91 -5.08
N MET A 158 6.90 -16.26 -5.25
CA MET A 158 7.99 -16.78 -6.08
C MET A 158 8.51 -18.12 -5.57
N MET A 159 8.68 -18.27 -4.25
CA MET A 159 9.08 -19.53 -3.64
C MET A 159 8.03 -20.64 -3.86
N GLU A 160 6.76 -20.35 -3.59
CA GLU A 160 5.69 -21.36 -3.61
C GLU A 160 5.32 -21.82 -5.02
N TYR A 161 5.40 -20.92 -6.00
CA TYR A 161 4.91 -21.18 -7.35
C TYR A 161 6.00 -21.18 -8.42
N GLY A 162 7.25 -20.90 -8.06
CA GLY A 162 8.38 -20.87 -8.98
C GLY A 162 8.36 -19.70 -9.98
N VAL A 163 7.63 -18.62 -9.67
CA VAL A 163 7.55 -17.43 -10.53
C VAL A 163 8.93 -16.76 -10.63
N THR A 164 9.36 -16.50 -11.86
CA THR A 164 10.68 -15.91 -12.17
C THR A 164 10.60 -14.39 -12.41
N GLY A 165 11.77 -13.74 -12.48
CA GLY A 165 11.83 -12.32 -12.85
C GLY A 165 11.37 -12.08 -14.29
N GLU A 166 11.68 -13.02 -15.17
CA GLU A 166 11.29 -13.04 -16.58
C GLU A 166 9.78 -13.17 -16.76
N ASP A 167 9.11 -13.99 -15.95
CA ASP A 167 7.65 -14.09 -15.95
C ASP A 167 7.00 -12.73 -15.65
N LEU A 168 7.57 -11.97 -14.73
CA LEU A 168 7.06 -10.66 -14.34
C LEU A 168 7.38 -9.58 -15.37
N ALA A 169 8.57 -9.64 -15.96
CA ALA A 169 8.98 -8.73 -17.00
C ALA A 169 8.00 -8.70 -18.18
N ASN A 170 7.34 -9.83 -18.49
CA ASN A 170 6.31 -9.89 -19.52
C ASN A 170 5.10 -8.96 -19.26
N ILE A 171 4.76 -8.68 -18.00
CA ILE A 171 3.72 -7.70 -17.62
C ILE A 171 4.15 -6.32 -18.10
N LYS A 172 5.39 -5.92 -17.82
CA LYS A 172 5.94 -4.63 -18.24
C LYS A 172 6.07 -4.54 -19.75
N VAL A 173 6.54 -5.59 -20.43
CA VAL A 173 6.62 -5.65 -21.90
C VAL A 173 5.24 -5.37 -22.50
N THR A 174 4.21 -6.07 -22.01
CA THR A 174 2.81 -5.90 -22.44
C THR A 174 2.31 -4.48 -22.20
N HIS A 175 2.53 -3.93 -20.99
CA HIS A 175 2.15 -2.56 -20.67
C HIS A 175 2.86 -1.54 -21.56
N SER A 176 4.15 -1.74 -21.86
CA SER A 176 4.91 -0.85 -22.74
C SER A 176 4.41 -0.87 -24.18
N ASN A 177 3.99 -2.04 -24.68
CA ASN A 177 3.40 -2.17 -26.00
C ASN A 177 2.08 -1.39 -26.09
N HIS A 178 1.17 -1.56 -25.12
CA HIS A 178 -0.09 -0.80 -25.06
C HIS A 178 0.16 0.71 -24.90
N ALA A 179 1.06 1.10 -24.00
CA ALA A 179 1.39 2.50 -23.77
C ALA A 179 1.98 3.18 -25.02
N SER A 180 2.79 2.47 -25.81
CA SER A 180 3.36 2.99 -27.07
C SER A 180 2.31 3.40 -28.11
N ASN A 181 1.13 2.78 -28.06
CA ASN A 181 0.02 3.05 -28.98
C ASN A 181 -0.95 4.11 -28.42
N ASN A 182 -0.81 4.51 -27.16
CA ASN A 182 -1.67 5.51 -26.53
C ASN A 182 -1.06 6.91 -26.69
N PRO A 183 -1.70 7.85 -27.42
CA PRO A 183 -1.18 9.21 -27.59
C PRO A 183 -1.03 9.96 -26.26
N LYS A 184 -1.83 9.63 -25.24
CA LYS A 184 -1.82 10.27 -23.90
C LYS A 184 -0.76 9.71 -22.96
N ALA A 185 -0.16 8.55 -23.25
CA ALA A 185 0.80 7.93 -22.35
C ALA A 185 2.09 8.75 -22.21
N LEU A 186 2.58 8.91 -20.98
CA LEU A 186 3.82 9.63 -20.70
C LEU A 186 5.06 8.86 -21.19
N MET A 187 5.11 7.55 -20.96
CA MET A 187 6.23 6.68 -21.39
C MET A 187 5.77 5.77 -22.52
N LYS A 188 6.27 6.03 -23.73
CA LYS A 188 5.90 5.31 -24.95
C LYS A 188 6.95 4.32 -25.44
N GLN A 189 8.14 4.32 -24.82
CA GLN A 189 9.22 3.43 -25.19
C GLN A 189 8.81 1.98 -24.89
N ARG A 190 8.83 1.13 -25.92
CA ARG A 190 8.70 -0.32 -25.77
C ARG A 190 9.97 -0.89 -25.16
N VAL A 191 9.81 -1.91 -24.32
CA VAL A 191 10.91 -2.63 -23.67
C VAL A 191 10.75 -4.13 -23.92
N THR A 192 11.86 -4.85 -23.89
CA THR A 192 11.95 -6.31 -23.93
C THR A 192 12.01 -6.90 -22.51
N VAL A 193 11.93 -8.23 -22.38
CA VAL A 193 12.18 -8.91 -21.10
C VAL A 193 13.58 -8.59 -20.60
N ASP A 194 14.58 -8.68 -21.48
CA ASP A 194 15.98 -8.38 -21.18
C ASP A 194 16.17 -6.95 -20.67
N ASP A 195 15.48 -5.96 -21.26
CA ASP A 195 15.53 -4.58 -20.79
C ASP A 195 15.05 -4.45 -19.33
N VAL A 196 14.00 -5.20 -18.96
CA VAL A 196 13.40 -5.16 -17.62
C VAL A 196 14.31 -5.83 -16.60
N VAL A 197 14.73 -7.08 -16.84
CA VAL A 197 15.55 -7.84 -15.89
C VAL A 197 16.98 -7.28 -15.76
N ASN A 198 17.49 -6.57 -16.78
CA ASN A 198 18.76 -5.87 -16.68
C ASN A 198 18.63 -4.44 -16.14
N SER A 199 17.41 -3.94 -15.93
CA SER A 199 17.23 -2.65 -15.27
C SER A 199 17.57 -2.75 -13.79
N ARG A 200 18.06 -1.64 -13.21
CA ARG A 200 18.56 -1.65 -11.82
C ARG A 200 17.50 -2.19 -10.85
N TRP A 201 17.94 -2.96 -9.87
CA TRP A 201 17.08 -3.43 -8.79
C TRP A 201 16.54 -2.27 -7.93
N ILE A 202 15.29 -2.42 -7.49
CA ILE A 202 14.67 -1.58 -6.46
C ILE A 202 14.58 -2.39 -5.16
N VAL A 203 14.00 -3.60 -5.25
CA VAL A 203 13.93 -4.58 -4.16
C VAL A 203 14.12 -5.95 -4.77
N LYS A 204 15.14 -6.71 -4.33
CA LYS A 204 15.28 -8.12 -4.70
C LYS A 204 14.42 -8.99 -3.77
N PRO A 205 13.84 -10.09 -4.27
CA PRO A 205 13.78 -10.51 -5.68
C PRO A 205 12.62 -9.89 -6.49
N CYS A 206 11.86 -8.98 -5.89
CA CYS A 206 10.50 -8.69 -6.33
C CYS A 206 10.36 -7.69 -7.48
N ALA A 207 11.29 -6.73 -7.61
CA ALA A 207 11.09 -5.62 -8.52
C ALA A 207 12.39 -4.96 -9.00
N HIS A 208 12.50 -4.90 -10.32
CA HIS A 208 13.40 -4.00 -11.02
C HIS A 208 12.78 -2.60 -11.18
N LEU A 209 13.59 -1.64 -11.64
CA LEU A 209 13.12 -0.28 -11.91
C LEU A 209 11.96 -0.25 -12.89
N LEU A 210 12.03 -1.06 -13.96
CA LEU A 210 11.01 -1.05 -15.00
C LEU A 210 9.69 -1.70 -14.57
N ASP A 211 9.67 -2.49 -13.49
CA ASP A 211 8.45 -3.00 -12.86
C ASP A 211 7.69 -1.92 -12.07
N CYS A 212 8.38 -0.85 -11.69
CA CYS A 212 7.80 0.24 -10.92
C CYS A 212 7.11 1.26 -11.84
N CYS A 213 5.85 1.60 -11.52
CA CYS A 213 5.11 2.64 -12.25
C CYS A 213 5.71 4.04 -12.01
N LEU A 214 5.40 4.96 -12.93
CA LEU A 214 5.84 6.35 -12.83
C LEU A 214 4.86 7.17 -12.00
N GLU A 215 5.37 8.10 -11.18
CA GLU A 215 4.52 9.18 -10.70
C GLU A 215 4.34 10.26 -11.78
N THR A 216 3.13 10.82 -11.83
CA THR A 216 2.75 11.85 -12.81
C THR A 216 1.89 12.92 -12.16
N ASP A 217 1.89 14.10 -12.79
CA ASP A 217 0.96 15.17 -12.50
C ASP A 217 -0.19 15.08 -13.51
N ASN A 218 -1.42 14.85 -13.04
CA ASN A 218 -2.62 14.79 -13.86
C ASN A 218 -3.90 14.86 -13.00
N ALA A 219 -5.04 15.00 -13.66
CA ALA A 219 -6.34 14.70 -13.09
C ALA A 219 -7.21 13.89 -14.05
N THR A 220 -8.09 13.06 -13.46
CA THR A 220 -9.09 12.27 -14.18
C THR A 220 -10.43 12.37 -13.46
N CYS A 221 -11.52 12.39 -14.24
CA CYS A 221 -12.88 12.35 -13.75
C CYS A 221 -13.75 11.42 -14.61
N ILE A 222 -14.70 10.74 -13.98
CA ILE A 222 -15.79 10.02 -14.64
C ILE A 222 -17.13 10.52 -14.13
N ILE A 223 -18.15 10.54 -15.00
CA ILE A 223 -19.53 10.87 -14.65
C ILE A 223 -20.37 9.61 -14.61
N VAL A 224 -21.04 9.37 -13.48
CA VAL A 224 -21.94 8.24 -13.25
C VAL A 224 -23.37 8.75 -13.11
N THR A 225 -24.32 8.14 -13.82
CA THR A 225 -25.76 8.42 -13.67
C THR A 225 -26.60 7.16 -13.89
N SER A 226 -27.93 7.27 -13.76
CA SER A 226 -28.87 6.21 -14.06
C SER A 226 -28.82 5.80 -15.54
N ALA A 227 -29.05 4.51 -15.80
CA ALA A 227 -29.13 3.98 -17.16
C ALA A 227 -30.27 4.61 -17.97
N GLU A 228 -31.35 5.02 -17.32
CA GLU A 228 -32.45 5.72 -18.00
C GLU A 228 -31.99 7.09 -18.53
N ARG A 229 -31.34 7.91 -17.69
CA ARG A 229 -30.78 9.20 -18.14
C ARG A 229 -29.68 9.01 -19.19
N ALA A 230 -28.86 7.98 -19.04
CA ALA A 230 -27.73 7.72 -19.92
C ALA A 230 -28.12 7.53 -21.39
N LYS A 231 -29.34 7.04 -21.68
CA LYS A 231 -29.84 6.82 -23.05
C LYS A 231 -29.91 8.10 -23.89
N ASP A 232 -30.09 9.24 -23.24
CA ASP A 232 -30.25 10.54 -23.90
C ASP A 232 -28.94 11.35 -23.95
N LEU A 233 -27.81 10.77 -23.51
CA LEU A 233 -26.52 11.45 -23.44
C LEU A 233 -25.64 11.17 -24.66
N GLN A 234 -24.53 11.91 -24.74
CA GLN A 234 -23.72 12.06 -25.96
C GLN A 234 -23.12 10.76 -26.51
N HIS A 235 -22.80 9.79 -25.63
CA HIS A 235 -22.09 8.58 -25.98
C HIS A 235 -22.91 7.32 -25.65
N PRO A 236 -22.65 6.19 -26.35
CA PRO A 236 -23.16 4.89 -25.93
C PRO A 236 -22.80 4.63 -24.45
N PRO A 237 -23.78 4.34 -23.57
CA PRO A 237 -23.51 4.21 -22.14
C PRO A 237 -22.58 3.05 -21.81
N ALA A 238 -21.59 3.28 -20.94
CA ALA A 238 -20.78 2.23 -20.36
C ALA A 238 -21.47 1.69 -19.10
N TYR A 239 -22.31 0.68 -19.26
CA TYR A 239 -23.09 0.09 -18.17
C TYR A 239 -22.21 -0.52 -17.08
N ILE A 240 -22.55 -0.21 -15.82
CA ILE A 240 -21.90 -0.79 -14.66
C ILE A 240 -22.58 -2.12 -14.33
N MET A 241 -21.96 -3.21 -14.76
CA MET A 241 -22.50 -4.57 -14.61
C MET A 241 -22.49 -5.05 -13.16
N ALA A 242 -21.45 -4.68 -12.41
CA ALA A 242 -21.20 -5.07 -11.04
C ALA A 242 -20.20 -4.11 -10.39
N VAL A 243 -20.24 -4.02 -9.07
CA VAL A 243 -19.24 -3.31 -8.28
C VAL A 243 -18.95 -4.09 -7.01
N GLN A 244 -17.67 -4.24 -6.69
CA GLN A 244 -17.21 -4.71 -5.40
C GLN A 244 -16.49 -3.55 -4.74
N GLY A 245 -17.01 -3.08 -3.60
CA GLY A 245 -16.34 -2.04 -2.82
C GLY A 245 -14.98 -2.52 -2.29
N ARG A 246 -14.19 -1.56 -1.81
CA ARG A 246 -12.87 -1.80 -1.22
C ARG A 246 -12.93 -2.85 -0.11
N GLY A 247 -12.21 -3.96 -0.29
CA GLY A 247 -12.12 -5.05 0.67
C GLY A 247 -10.77 -5.08 1.40
N VAL A 248 -10.77 -5.67 2.59
CA VAL A 248 -9.55 -5.97 3.37
C VAL A 248 -9.64 -7.39 3.92
N LYS A 249 -8.50 -8.04 4.15
CA LYS A 249 -8.45 -9.33 4.84
C LYS A 249 -8.65 -9.12 6.36
N PRO A 250 -9.22 -10.10 7.09
CA PRO A 250 -9.26 -10.08 8.56
C PRO A 250 -7.84 -10.20 9.14
N GLY A 251 -7.51 -9.38 10.13
CA GLY A 251 -6.19 -9.35 10.76
C GLY A 251 -5.12 -8.65 9.91
N GLY A 252 -4.26 -7.86 10.56
CA GLY A 252 -3.04 -7.37 9.92
C GLY A 252 -2.11 -8.55 9.71
N ASP A 253 -2.13 -9.16 8.52
CA ASP A 253 -1.04 -10.04 8.11
C ASP A 253 0.17 -9.14 7.85
N PHE A 254 1.32 -9.45 8.44
CA PHE A 254 2.55 -8.65 8.36
C PHE A 254 3.06 -8.34 6.95
N HIS A 255 2.45 -8.97 5.97
CA HIS A 255 2.53 -8.63 4.56
C HIS A 255 1.99 -7.24 4.21
N TYR A 256 1.15 -6.60 5.04
CA TYR A 256 0.46 -5.35 4.72
C TYR A 256 0.24 -4.47 5.95
N HIS A 257 1.04 -3.42 6.11
CA HIS A 257 0.68 -2.28 6.97
C HIS A 257 0.62 -1.00 6.15
N ILE A 258 -0.54 -0.33 6.20
CA ILE A 258 -0.74 1.02 5.71
C ILE A 258 -0.84 1.96 6.93
N ALA A 259 -0.02 3.00 6.88
CA ALA A 259 0.30 3.92 7.96
C ALA A 259 -0.88 4.70 8.56
N VAL A 260 -0.73 5.05 9.84
CA VAL A 260 -1.31 6.26 10.44
C VAL A 260 -0.19 7.08 11.08
N TRP A 261 -0.24 8.39 10.87
CA TRP A 261 0.83 9.36 11.07
C TRP A 261 0.87 9.95 12.49
N ARG A 262 2.02 9.93 13.18
CA ARG A 262 2.48 10.95 14.17
C ARG A 262 4.00 10.88 14.37
N SER A 263 4.59 11.97 14.84
CA SER A 263 5.96 12.08 15.37
C SER A 263 5.96 11.75 16.84
N ASN A 264 6.87 10.87 17.28
CA ASN A 264 7.07 10.44 18.67
C ASN A 264 6.07 9.35 19.09
N ILE A 265 6.56 8.31 19.78
CA ILE A 265 5.69 7.31 20.41
C ILE A 265 4.97 8.08 21.52
N SER A 266 3.72 8.42 21.26
CA SER A 266 2.90 9.12 22.24
C SER A 266 2.80 8.25 23.49
N GLU A 267 2.75 8.85 24.69
CA GLU A 267 2.31 8.12 25.90
C GLU A 267 0.90 7.51 25.70
N LEU A 268 0.13 8.03 24.74
CA LEU A 268 -1.15 7.49 24.32
C LEU A 268 -1.03 6.25 23.41
N ASP A 269 0.14 5.96 22.83
CA ASP A 269 0.41 4.79 22.00
C ASP A 269 0.97 3.64 22.89
N SER A 270 0.26 3.37 23.98
CA SER A 270 0.62 2.35 24.99
C SER A 270 0.90 0.97 24.37
N GLU A 271 0.25 0.69 23.24
CA GLU A 271 0.41 -0.52 22.46
C GLU A 271 1.81 -0.66 21.87
N TYR A 272 2.39 0.42 21.36
CA TYR A 272 3.73 0.39 20.79
C TYR A 272 4.80 0.66 21.85
N LYS A 273 4.49 1.48 22.87
CA LYS A 273 5.44 1.82 23.93
C LYS A 273 6.02 0.58 24.61
N GLY A 274 5.17 -0.36 25.04
CA GLY A 274 5.64 -1.56 25.74
C GLY A 274 6.53 -2.47 24.90
N TYR A 275 6.36 -2.48 23.57
CA TYR A 275 7.24 -3.21 22.65
C TYR A 275 8.67 -2.65 22.68
N PHE A 276 8.81 -1.32 22.61
CA PHE A 276 10.11 -0.66 22.65
C PHE A 276 10.69 -0.57 24.08
N ASP A 277 9.86 -0.51 25.12
CA ASP A 277 10.31 -0.65 26.51
C ASP A 277 10.97 -2.02 26.73
N GLY A 278 10.35 -3.10 26.24
CA GLY A 278 10.96 -4.43 26.25
C GLY A 278 12.27 -4.47 25.47
N ALA A 279 12.32 -3.84 24.30
CA ALA A 279 13.55 -3.75 23.51
C ALA A 279 14.67 -3.00 24.24
N MET A 280 14.37 -1.92 24.97
CA MET A 280 15.36 -1.22 25.82
C MET A 280 15.90 -2.08 26.97
N GLU A 281 15.15 -3.10 27.39
CA GLU A 281 15.61 -4.14 28.32
C GLU A 281 16.26 -5.35 27.62
N HIS A 282 16.49 -5.26 26.30
CA HIS A 282 16.98 -6.34 25.44
C HIS A 282 16.10 -7.61 25.51
N LYS A 283 14.79 -7.41 25.59
CA LYS A 283 13.78 -8.48 25.57
C LYS A 283 12.84 -8.31 24.38
N LEU A 284 12.63 -9.38 23.63
CA LEU A 284 11.59 -9.37 22.61
C LEU A 284 10.27 -9.70 23.28
N VAL A 285 9.33 -8.77 23.22
CA VAL A 285 7.99 -8.94 23.80
C VAL A 285 6.93 -8.86 22.71
N VAL A 286 5.87 -9.63 22.88
CA VAL A 286 4.67 -9.61 22.03
C VAL A 286 3.44 -9.51 22.91
N LYS A 287 2.29 -9.16 22.34
CA LYS A 287 1.05 -9.15 23.12
C LYS A 287 0.40 -10.52 23.12
N LYS A 288 0.11 -11.04 24.31
CA LYS A 288 -0.72 -12.22 24.51
C LYS A 288 -2.16 -11.82 24.80
N CYS A 289 -3.13 -12.52 24.20
CA CYS A 289 -4.53 -12.33 24.54
C CYS A 289 -4.85 -12.88 25.94
N GLY A 290 -5.42 -12.06 26.81
CA GLY A 290 -5.81 -12.42 28.19
C GLY A 290 -7.16 -13.14 28.30
N ALA A 291 -7.99 -13.09 27.25
CA ALA A 291 -9.29 -13.76 27.26
C ALA A 291 -9.19 -15.27 27.48
N GLU A 292 -10.04 -15.78 28.37
CA GLU A 292 -10.20 -17.20 28.65
C GLU A 292 -10.45 -17.98 27.36
N GLY A 293 -9.66 -19.03 27.13
CA GLY A 293 -9.76 -19.89 25.94
C GLY A 293 -9.11 -19.35 24.66
N CYS A 294 -8.52 -18.15 24.66
CA CYS A 294 -7.77 -17.64 23.50
C CYS A 294 -6.25 -17.78 23.67
N GLY A 295 -5.62 -16.99 24.54
CA GLY A 295 -4.18 -17.09 24.83
C GLY A 295 -3.20 -16.80 23.66
N LEU A 296 -3.71 -16.47 22.46
CA LEU A 296 -2.87 -16.29 21.26
C LEU A 296 -1.96 -15.06 21.36
N LEU A 297 -0.75 -15.22 20.82
CA LEU A 297 0.28 -14.21 20.69
C LEU A 297 0.09 -13.41 19.39
N ARG A 298 0.38 -12.11 19.47
CA ARG A 298 0.22 -11.14 18.38
C ARG A 298 1.53 -10.42 18.13
N GLY A 299 2.03 -10.51 16.90
CA GLY A 299 3.24 -9.78 16.53
C GLY A 299 2.99 -8.27 16.46
N GLU A 300 1.91 -7.83 15.79
CA GLU A 300 1.58 -6.41 15.73
C GLU A 300 0.84 -6.03 17.01
N PRO A 301 1.29 -4.97 17.72
CA PRO A 301 0.62 -4.51 18.91
C PRO A 301 -0.64 -3.73 18.53
N GLY A 302 -1.71 -4.46 18.24
CA GLY A 302 -3.06 -3.91 18.09
C GLY A 302 -3.75 -3.67 19.44
N ALA A 303 -4.84 -2.88 19.40
CA ALA A 303 -5.68 -2.62 20.57
C ALA A 303 -6.52 -3.85 21.01
N ALA A 304 -6.87 -4.73 20.06
CA ALA A 304 -7.73 -5.89 20.30
C ALA A 304 -7.12 -7.18 19.71
N CYS A 305 -7.52 -8.33 20.25
CA CYS A 305 -7.20 -9.63 19.68
C CYS A 305 -7.94 -9.83 18.34
N PRO A 306 -7.26 -10.08 17.21
CA PRO A 306 -7.93 -10.20 15.92
C PRO A 306 -8.77 -11.48 15.78
N TRP A 307 -8.61 -12.45 16.70
CA TRP A 307 -9.30 -13.73 16.67
C TRP A 307 -10.55 -13.80 17.55
N CYS A 308 -10.55 -13.12 18.70
CA CYS A 308 -11.68 -13.12 19.64
C CYS A 308 -12.21 -11.73 20.00
N ALA A 309 -11.64 -10.66 19.41
CA ALA A 309 -11.97 -9.26 19.68
C ALA A 309 -11.75 -8.79 21.14
N SER A 310 -11.11 -9.61 21.99
CA SER A 310 -10.80 -9.21 23.37
C SER A 310 -9.89 -7.99 23.42
N LEU A 311 -10.19 -7.08 24.34
CA LEU A 311 -9.34 -5.94 24.71
C LEU A 311 -8.39 -6.30 25.87
N ASP A 312 -8.55 -7.49 26.45
CA ASP A 312 -7.70 -7.98 27.53
C ASP A 312 -6.42 -8.60 26.97
N TRP A 313 -5.28 -8.13 27.46
CA TRP A 313 -3.96 -8.56 27.03
C TRP A 313 -2.87 -8.22 28.02
N GLU A 314 -1.77 -8.97 27.91
CA GLU A 314 -0.52 -8.73 28.64
C GLU A 314 0.67 -8.75 27.68
N TRP A 315 1.78 -8.13 28.10
CA TRP A 315 3.06 -8.29 27.43
C TRP A 315 3.67 -9.62 27.83
N GLN A 316 4.02 -10.44 26.84
CA GLN A 316 4.71 -11.71 27.03
C GLN A 316 6.07 -11.65 26.36
N GLU A 317 7.12 -11.92 27.12
CA GLU A 317 8.46 -12.17 26.59
C GLU A 317 8.46 -13.46 25.75
N VAL A 318 9.10 -13.40 24.60
CA VAL A 318 9.34 -14.52 23.69
C VAL A 318 10.84 -14.76 23.56
N SER A 319 11.21 -15.97 23.19
CA SER A 319 12.62 -16.40 23.05
C SER A 319 13.40 -15.59 22.02
N GLY A 320 12.70 -14.97 21.06
CA GLY A 320 13.33 -14.31 19.93
C GLY A 320 13.94 -15.26 18.91
N LYS A 321 13.64 -16.56 18.99
CA LYS A 321 14.05 -17.55 17.99
C LYS A 321 12.95 -17.77 16.97
N GLY A 322 13.36 -17.95 15.71
CA GLY A 322 12.40 -18.15 14.64
C GLY A 322 13.03 -18.57 13.32
N THR A 323 12.17 -18.66 12.32
CA THR A 323 12.53 -19.05 10.95
C THR A 323 12.21 -17.89 10.01
N ILE A 324 13.11 -17.58 9.07
CA ILE A 324 12.82 -16.65 7.99
C ILE A 324 11.66 -17.23 7.16
N TYR A 325 10.49 -16.62 7.26
CA TYR A 325 9.28 -16.99 6.53
C TYR A 325 9.26 -16.37 5.13
N SER A 326 9.71 -15.12 5.04
CA SER A 326 9.94 -14.38 3.80
C SER A 326 11.03 -13.33 4.00
N TYR A 327 11.59 -12.79 2.92
CA TYR A 327 12.59 -11.73 3.00
C TYR A 327 12.48 -10.78 1.80
N GLN A 328 13.13 -9.62 1.93
CA GLN A 328 13.39 -8.70 0.84
C GLN A 328 14.76 -8.05 1.02
N VAL A 329 15.47 -7.80 -0.08
CA VAL A 329 16.75 -7.08 -0.08
C VAL A 329 16.53 -5.72 -0.72
N ILE A 330 16.72 -4.67 0.05
CA ILE A 330 16.49 -3.30 -0.39
C ILE A 330 17.73 -2.81 -1.12
N MET A 331 17.58 -2.57 -2.43
CA MET A 331 18.63 -2.08 -3.32
C MET A 331 18.53 -0.57 -3.57
N HIS A 332 17.43 0.04 -3.16
CA HIS A 332 17.20 1.48 -3.25
C HIS A 332 16.53 2.00 -1.97
N ALA A 333 17.33 2.57 -1.08
CA ALA A 333 16.84 3.16 0.17
C ALA A 333 16.08 4.47 -0.11
N ILE A 334 14.84 4.51 0.38
CA ILE A 334 13.99 5.71 0.36
C ILE A 334 14.35 6.66 1.50
N MET A 335 14.55 6.09 2.69
CA MET A 335 14.85 6.84 3.89
C MET A 335 16.35 7.16 3.93
N PRO A 336 16.74 8.43 4.12
CA PRO A 336 18.16 8.82 4.17
C PRO A 336 18.99 8.01 5.17
N ALA A 337 18.42 7.68 6.34
CA ALA A 337 19.08 6.92 7.40
C ALA A 337 19.56 5.52 6.98
N PHE A 338 18.99 4.93 5.92
CA PHE A 338 19.33 3.60 5.44
C PHE A 338 20.18 3.60 4.15
N ARG A 339 20.62 4.77 3.67
CA ARG A 339 21.38 4.86 2.40
C ARG A 339 22.71 4.10 2.48
N ASP A 340 23.43 4.26 3.58
CA ASP A 340 24.73 3.63 3.79
C ASP A 340 24.60 2.13 4.13
N TRP A 341 23.37 1.65 4.35
CA TRP A 341 23.07 0.24 4.58
C TRP A 341 22.78 -0.50 3.27
N VAL A 342 22.61 0.18 2.13
CA VAL A 342 22.28 -0.50 0.86
C VAL A 342 23.50 -1.29 0.33
N PRO A 343 23.34 -2.59 -0.01
CA PRO A 343 22.13 -3.40 0.13
C PRO A 343 21.92 -3.93 1.55
N TYR A 344 20.69 -3.87 2.05
CA TYR A 344 20.32 -4.47 3.34
C TYR A 344 19.09 -5.35 3.23
N THR A 345 19.01 -6.33 4.12
CA THR A 345 17.94 -7.32 4.13
C THR A 345 16.94 -7.02 5.24
N VAL A 346 15.65 -7.08 4.90
CA VAL A 346 14.55 -7.10 5.87
C VAL A 346 13.91 -8.48 5.81
N VAL A 347 13.74 -9.10 6.97
CA VAL A 347 13.17 -10.44 7.11
C VAL A 347 11.80 -10.35 7.76
N LEU A 348 10.89 -11.21 7.30
CA LEU A 348 9.67 -11.57 8.00
C LEU A 348 9.94 -12.90 8.69
N VAL A 349 10.07 -12.86 10.01
CA VAL A 349 10.43 -14.04 10.83
C VAL A 349 9.16 -14.59 11.45
N GLU A 350 8.93 -15.89 11.27
CA GLU A 350 7.93 -16.63 12.05
C GLU A 350 8.58 -17.19 13.31
N LEU A 351 8.11 -16.73 14.46
CA LEU A 351 8.63 -17.11 15.78
C LEU A 351 8.15 -18.51 16.19
N ASP A 352 8.99 -19.21 16.94
CA ASP A 352 8.76 -20.62 17.28
C ASP A 352 7.56 -20.82 18.21
N GLU A 353 7.24 -19.84 19.07
CA GLU A 353 6.21 -19.93 20.10
C GLU A 353 4.80 -20.18 19.53
N GLN A 354 4.55 -19.71 18.31
CA GLN A 354 3.24 -19.84 17.65
C GLN A 354 3.41 -19.94 16.12
N SER A 355 4.35 -20.78 15.69
CA SER A 355 4.57 -21.09 14.28
C SER A 355 3.41 -21.92 13.71
N GLY A 356 2.86 -21.50 12.58
CA GLY A 356 1.72 -22.17 11.93
C GLY A 356 0.36 -22.07 12.66
N GLU A 357 0.29 -21.32 13.76
CA GLU A 357 -0.92 -21.19 14.60
C GLU A 357 -1.43 -19.74 14.63
N PRO A 358 -2.76 -19.50 14.63
CA PRO A 358 -3.85 -20.47 14.72
C PRO A 358 -4.18 -21.19 13.40
N ASN A 359 -3.48 -20.86 12.33
CA ASN A 359 -3.50 -21.59 11.05
C ASN A 359 -2.23 -21.24 10.25
N PRO A 360 -1.88 -22.00 9.20
CA PRO A 360 -0.63 -21.81 8.46
C PRO A 360 -0.41 -20.39 7.90
N GLY A 361 -1.50 -19.68 7.61
CA GLY A 361 -1.45 -18.30 7.11
C GLY A 361 -1.20 -17.25 8.19
N ASN A 362 -1.39 -17.58 9.48
CA ASN A 362 -1.48 -16.62 10.58
C ASN A 362 -0.52 -16.91 11.75
N GLY A 363 0.62 -17.56 11.49
CA GLY A 363 1.67 -17.74 12.50
C GLY A 363 2.15 -16.42 13.11
N LEU A 364 2.72 -16.48 14.32
CA LEU A 364 3.32 -15.31 14.98
C LEU A 364 4.53 -14.84 14.18
N ARG A 365 4.39 -13.71 13.49
CA ARG A 365 5.44 -13.14 12.65
C ARG A 365 5.86 -11.76 13.12
N ILE A 366 7.11 -11.38 12.85
CA ILE A 366 7.65 -10.03 13.10
C ILE A 366 8.55 -9.65 11.94
N THR A 367 8.52 -8.37 11.55
CA THR A 367 9.42 -7.80 10.54
C THR A 367 10.58 -7.08 11.23
N ALA A 368 11.81 -7.31 10.79
CA ALA A 368 12.99 -6.55 11.22
C ALA A 368 14.15 -6.68 10.22
N ASN A 369 15.21 -5.87 10.40
CA ASN A 369 16.44 -6.06 9.60
C ASN A 369 17.20 -7.31 10.02
N LEU A 370 17.92 -7.92 9.06
CA LEU A 370 18.89 -8.98 9.31
C LEU A 370 20.29 -8.38 9.41
N LEU A 371 20.95 -8.58 10.54
CA LEU A 371 22.29 -8.10 10.85
C LEU A 371 23.26 -9.27 11.04
N ASN A 372 24.55 -9.00 10.91
CA ASN A 372 25.62 -9.94 11.25
C ASN A 372 26.11 -9.72 12.70
N ASP A 373 27.10 -10.52 13.14
CA ASP A 373 27.68 -10.42 14.49
C ASP A 373 28.37 -9.07 14.79
N SER A 374 28.67 -8.26 13.77
CA SER A 374 29.23 -6.91 13.93
C SER A 374 28.14 -5.83 14.00
N MET A 375 26.87 -6.22 14.11
CA MET A 375 25.71 -5.31 14.18
C MET A 375 25.57 -4.37 12.97
N VAL A 376 26.02 -4.83 11.80
CA VAL A 376 25.81 -4.18 10.50
C VAL A 376 24.96 -5.09 9.60
N PRO A 377 24.36 -4.59 8.50
CA PRO A 377 23.56 -5.42 7.60
C PRO A 377 24.26 -6.72 7.20
N GLU A 378 23.53 -7.83 7.29
CA GLU A 378 23.99 -9.15 6.85
C GLU A 378 24.19 -9.18 5.33
N ASP A 379 25.16 -9.97 4.87
CA ASP A 379 25.37 -10.22 3.44
C ASP A 379 24.10 -10.85 2.83
N PRO A 380 23.48 -10.21 1.82
CA PRO A 380 22.31 -10.75 1.15
C PRO A 380 22.49 -12.16 0.56
N GLU A 381 23.71 -12.63 0.31
CA GLU A 381 23.95 -14.01 -0.15
C GLU A 381 23.69 -15.06 0.95
N ASN A 382 23.76 -14.66 2.22
CA ASN A 382 23.59 -15.56 3.35
C ASN A 382 22.12 -15.85 3.67
N VAL A 383 21.20 -14.96 3.31
CA VAL A 383 19.76 -15.06 3.59
C VAL A 383 19.11 -16.22 2.83
N GLY A 384 18.00 -16.75 3.35
CA GLY A 384 17.13 -17.69 2.65
C GLY A 384 15.90 -18.01 3.48
N ILE A 385 14.77 -18.26 2.82
CA ILE A 385 13.56 -18.76 3.50
C ILE A 385 13.88 -20.13 4.09
N GLY A 386 13.46 -20.37 5.33
CA GLY A 386 13.78 -21.60 6.08
C GLY A 386 15.03 -21.51 6.96
N LYS A 387 15.87 -20.49 6.79
CA LYS A 387 17.00 -20.26 7.71
C LYS A 387 16.55 -19.84 9.11
N ARG A 388 17.35 -20.23 10.10
CA ARG A 388 17.12 -19.94 11.51
C ARG A 388 17.75 -18.62 11.92
N VAL A 389 17.06 -17.93 12.82
CA VAL A 389 17.48 -16.63 13.33
C VAL A 389 17.24 -16.53 14.83
N GLU A 390 17.99 -15.64 15.45
CA GLU A 390 17.79 -15.21 16.83
C GLU A 390 17.80 -13.68 16.93
N VAL A 391 17.02 -13.16 17.88
CA VAL A 391 16.89 -11.71 18.08
C VAL A 391 18.19 -11.10 18.61
N VAL A 392 18.50 -9.91 18.14
CA VAL A 392 19.55 -9.03 18.66
C VAL A 392 19.00 -7.62 18.79
N PHE A 393 19.66 -6.77 19.58
CA PHE A 393 19.17 -5.42 19.88
C PHE A 393 20.21 -4.40 19.46
N LEU A 394 19.80 -3.42 18.66
CA LEU A 394 20.64 -2.31 18.25
C LEU A 394 20.27 -1.08 19.08
N ASP A 395 21.19 -0.69 19.96
CA ASP A 395 21.03 0.50 20.78
C ASP A 395 21.36 1.76 19.96
N THR A 396 20.53 2.77 20.11
CA THR A 396 20.67 4.08 19.45
C THR A 396 21.29 5.09 20.41
N GLU A 397 21.93 6.14 19.87
CA GLU A 397 22.55 7.20 20.68
C GLU A 397 21.54 7.93 21.60
N ASP A 398 20.26 7.92 21.23
CA ASP A 398 19.16 8.56 21.98
C ASP A 398 18.60 7.68 23.12
N GLY A 399 19.24 6.53 23.42
CA GLY A 399 18.83 5.64 24.50
C GLY A 399 17.63 4.74 24.18
N PHE A 400 17.19 4.70 22.92
CA PHE A 400 16.26 3.68 22.43
C PHE A 400 17.00 2.42 21.99
N SER A 401 16.32 1.29 22.00
CA SER A 401 16.81 0.05 21.41
C SER A 401 15.78 -0.54 20.44
N VAL A 402 16.26 -1.10 19.33
CA VAL A 402 15.41 -1.67 18.28
C VAL A 402 15.74 -3.16 18.12
N PRO A 403 14.73 -4.06 18.10
CA PRO A 403 14.96 -5.47 17.88
C PRO A 403 15.25 -5.75 16.40
N HIS A 404 16.28 -6.53 16.16
CA HIS A 404 16.72 -7.05 14.87
C HIS A 404 16.89 -8.57 14.95
N PHE A 405 17.23 -9.21 13.85
CA PHE A 405 17.61 -10.61 13.84
C PHE A 405 19.01 -10.78 13.29
N LYS A 406 19.69 -11.83 13.73
CA LYS A 406 20.87 -12.39 13.05
C LYS A 406 20.65 -13.86 12.73
N LEU A 407 21.43 -14.40 11.80
CA LEU A 407 21.42 -15.84 11.54
C LEU A 407 21.94 -16.59 12.77
N SER A 408 21.30 -17.70 13.12
CA SER A 408 21.78 -18.60 14.17
C SER A 408 22.49 -19.82 13.59
N ASP A 409 23.24 -20.53 14.43
CA ASP A 409 23.91 -21.79 14.07
C ASP A 409 22.95 -22.99 13.99
N GLU A 410 21.66 -22.79 14.26
CA GLU A 410 20.66 -23.86 14.19
C GLU A 410 20.42 -24.32 12.75
N ALA A 411 20.23 -25.63 12.57
CA ALA A 411 19.91 -26.19 11.26
C ALA A 411 18.60 -25.58 10.69
N PRO A 412 18.55 -25.28 9.38
CA PRO A 412 17.34 -24.74 8.75
C PRO A 412 16.10 -25.61 8.96
N ARG A 413 14.93 -24.96 8.99
CA ARG A 413 13.65 -25.66 9.04
C ARG A 413 13.13 -25.86 7.61
N GLY A 414 13.26 -27.10 7.13
CA GLY A 414 12.90 -27.46 5.75
C GLY A 414 14.00 -27.11 4.74
N GLU A 415 13.66 -27.16 3.46
CA GLU A 415 14.57 -26.77 2.38
C GLU A 415 14.77 -25.25 2.39
N VAL A 416 16.03 -24.82 2.30
CA VAL A 416 16.35 -23.40 2.21
C VAL A 416 16.11 -22.92 0.79
N TRP A 417 15.13 -22.03 0.63
CA TRP A 417 14.92 -21.35 -0.63
C TRP A 417 15.65 -20.01 -0.67
N ARG A 418 16.32 -19.77 -1.80
CA ARG A 418 16.96 -18.50 -2.14
C ARG A 418 16.55 -18.11 -3.53
N TYR A 419 16.37 -16.82 -3.76
CA TYR A 419 16.30 -16.33 -5.12
C TYR A 419 17.63 -16.62 -5.84
N PRO A 420 17.60 -17.24 -7.03
CA PRO A 420 18.81 -17.52 -7.80
C PRO A 420 19.60 -16.23 -8.07
N VAL A 421 20.92 -16.27 -7.87
CA VAL A 421 21.82 -15.14 -8.13
C VAL A 421 22.09 -14.97 -9.61
#